data_AF-A0A3B0X8W3-F1
#
_entry.id   AF-A0A3B0X8W3-F1
#
_cell.length_a   1.000
_cell.length_b   1.000
_cell.length_c   1.000
_cell.angle_alpha   90.00
_cell.angle_beta   90.00
_cell.angle_gamma   90.00
#
_symmetry.space_group_name_H-M   'P 1'
#
loop_
_entity.id
_entity.type
_entity.pdbx_description
1 polymer ?
#
loop_
_entity_poly.entity_id
_entity_poly.type
_entity_poly.pdbx_seq_one_letter_code
_entity_poly.pdbx_strand_id
1 'polypeptide(L)'
;MKLTAHQRLILFIIAAFLLDYLPLVNLPFLWSETFFHEISHGLASILTGGRIHEITLNFDGSGLCTTSGGIHFMVSFAGYAGSALWGLLIYRVADSLSVRQARVLVMVFIGMFVVTLALWARNMPTIIILLILLAMYILPLYFSLKKAAKYFIQLVGVFVLLDAIRSPLYLLDGRNLGDGATLAKLSYLPEIFWISCWFVIAIACLYNLWATAKRRSA
;
A
#
# COMPACT_ATOMS: atom_id res chain seq x y z
N MET A 1 29.74 -1.73 12.37
CA MET A 1 28.73 -2.38 13.25
C MET A 1 27.54 -2.81 12.40
N LYS A 2 27.08 -4.07 12.46
CA LYS A 2 25.87 -4.50 11.71
C LYS A 2 24.63 -4.11 12.53
N LEU A 3 23.73 -3.33 11.95
CA LEU A 3 22.48 -2.92 12.60
C LEU A 3 21.57 -4.14 12.86
N THR A 4 20.98 -4.22 14.05
CA THR A 4 19.98 -5.25 14.38
C THR A 4 18.70 -5.06 13.57
N ALA A 5 17.85 -6.08 13.49
CA ALA A 5 16.57 -5.96 12.77
C ALA A 5 15.68 -4.87 13.37
N HIS A 6 15.73 -4.73 14.69
CA HIS A 6 15.01 -3.70 15.43
C HIS A 6 15.52 -2.29 15.11
N GLN A 7 16.83 -2.09 15.15
CA GLN A 7 17.44 -0.79 14.79
C GLN A 7 17.14 -0.41 13.34
N ARG A 8 17.18 -1.37 12.41
CA ARG A 8 16.82 -1.12 11.00
C ARG A 8 15.37 -0.69 10.86
N LEU A 9 14.43 -1.36 11.53
CA LEU A 9 13.02 -0.98 11.48
C LEU A 9 12.81 0.45 11.99
N ILE A 10 13.43 0.81 13.11
CA ILE A 10 13.35 2.18 13.65
C ILE A 10 13.90 3.19 12.64
N LEU A 11 15.04 2.92 12.03
CA LEU A 11 15.61 3.79 11.00
C LEU A 11 14.70 3.93 9.77
N PHE A 12 14.04 2.85 9.34
CA PHE A 12 13.08 2.93 8.23
C PHE A 12 11.81 3.71 8.62
N ILE A 13 11.32 3.60 9.85
CA ILE A 13 10.20 4.41 10.33
C ILE A 13 10.58 5.90 10.33
N ILE A 14 11.76 6.24 10.85
CA ILE A 14 12.26 7.62 10.84
C ILE A 14 12.45 8.10 9.40
N ALA A 15 13.06 7.30 8.54
CA ALA A 15 13.29 7.65 7.13
C ALA A 15 11.98 7.83 6.36
N ALA A 16 10.99 6.96 6.56
CA ALA A 16 9.67 7.09 5.95
C ALA A 16 8.96 8.36 6.44
N PHE A 17 9.04 8.66 7.74
CA PHE A 17 8.51 9.90 8.29
C PHE A 17 9.18 11.12 7.67
N LEU A 18 10.51 11.15 7.57
CA LEU A 18 11.25 12.26 6.95
C LEU A 18 10.94 12.41 5.45
N LEU A 19 10.85 11.28 4.73
CA LEU A 19 10.52 11.25 3.30
C LEU A 19 9.17 11.90 3.05
N ASP A 20 8.19 11.66 3.91
CA ASP A 20 6.85 12.23 3.78
C ASP A 20 6.82 13.76 3.76
N TYR A 21 7.79 14.41 4.43
CA TYR A 21 7.95 15.87 4.41
C TYR A 21 8.80 16.40 3.26
N LEU A 22 9.36 15.53 2.41
CA LEU A 22 10.16 15.93 1.24
C LEU A 22 9.26 15.98 0.00
N PRO A 23 8.81 17.18 -0.43
CA PRO A 23 7.93 17.30 -1.59
C PRO A 23 8.62 16.74 -2.84
N LEU A 24 7.81 16.18 -3.75
CA LEU A 24 8.24 15.49 -4.98
C LEU A 24 8.95 14.14 -4.74
N VAL A 25 9.77 14.02 -3.71
CA VAL A 25 10.46 12.77 -3.37
C VAL A 25 9.51 11.74 -2.76
N ASN A 26 8.52 12.20 -1.99
CA ASN A 26 7.48 11.34 -1.42
C ASN A 26 6.50 10.78 -2.46
N LEU A 27 6.32 11.46 -3.61
CA LEU A 27 5.26 11.16 -4.57
C LEU A 27 5.24 9.70 -5.05
N PRO A 28 6.36 9.06 -5.45
CA PRO A 28 6.33 7.65 -5.86
C PRO A 28 5.93 6.68 -4.72
N PHE A 29 6.24 7.03 -3.47
CA PHE A 29 5.85 6.24 -2.31
C PHE A 29 4.36 6.43 -1.98
N LEU A 30 3.88 7.67 -2.06
CA LEU A 30 2.47 8.00 -1.94
C LEU A 30 1.65 7.27 -3.02
N TRP A 31 2.04 7.37 -4.28
CA TRP A 31 1.35 6.66 -5.38
C TRP A 31 1.42 5.14 -5.25
N SER A 32 2.46 4.59 -4.59
CA SER A 32 2.49 3.17 -4.27
C SER A 32 1.39 2.81 -3.27
N GLU A 33 1.19 3.61 -2.22
CA GLU A 33 0.08 3.43 -1.29
C GLU A 33 -1.26 3.53 -2.01
N THR A 34 -1.48 4.61 -2.77
CA THR A 34 -2.72 4.81 -3.52
C THR A 34 -3.00 3.62 -4.45
N PHE A 35 -1.98 3.12 -5.15
CA PHE A 35 -2.15 1.94 -5.99
C PHE A 35 -2.57 0.71 -5.18
N PHE A 36 -1.91 0.45 -4.04
CA PHE A 36 -2.24 -0.71 -3.20
C PHE A 36 -3.62 -0.58 -2.55
N HIS A 37 -4.08 0.64 -2.28
CA HIS A 37 -5.45 0.94 -1.87
C HIS A 37 -6.43 0.56 -2.99
N GLU A 38 -6.28 1.17 -4.18
CA GLU A 38 -7.22 1.00 -5.30
C GLU A 38 -7.27 -0.43 -5.83
N ILE A 39 -6.10 -1.08 -5.94
CA ILE A 39 -6.08 -2.47 -6.40
C ILE A 39 -6.73 -3.42 -5.38
N SER A 40 -6.79 -3.06 -4.10
CA SER A 40 -7.45 -3.88 -3.08
C SER A 40 -8.97 -3.85 -3.24
N HIS A 41 -9.57 -2.71 -3.59
CA HIS A 41 -10.97 -2.65 -4.03
C HIS A 41 -11.21 -3.55 -5.25
N GLY A 42 -10.33 -3.44 -6.25
CA GLY A 42 -10.46 -4.20 -7.48
C GLY A 42 -10.37 -5.72 -7.26
N LEU A 43 -9.39 -6.16 -6.47
CA LEU A 43 -9.22 -7.57 -6.10
C LEU A 43 -10.43 -8.07 -5.29
N ALA A 44 -10.91 -7.31 -4.31
CA ALA A 44 -12.10 -7.67 -3.55
C ALA A 44 -13.34 -7.77 -4.45
N SER A 45 -13.47 -6.87 -5.44
CA SER A 45 -14.57 -6.92 -6.41
C SER A 45 -14.50 -8.21 -7.22
N ILE A 46 -13.36 -8.51 -7.85
CA ILE A 46 -13.18 -9.73 -8.66
C ILE A 46 -13.44 -10.99 -7.82
N LEU A 47 -12.87 -11.07 -6.61
CA LEU A 47 -13.02 -12.24 -5.73
C LEU A 47 -14.46 -12.47 -5.26
N THR A 48 -15.29 -11.41 -5.26
CA THR A 48 -16.69 -11.49 -4.85
C THR A 48 -17.67 -11.52 -6.02
N GLY A 49 -17.16 -11.76 -7.25
CA GLY A 49 -17.98 -11.92 -8.47
C GLY A 49 -18.26 -10.62 -9.24
N GLY A 50 -17.53 -9.56 -8.93
CA GLY A 50 -17.54 -8.29 -9.66
C GLY A 50 -16.45 -8.21 -10.72
N ARG A 51 -16.26 -7.00 -11.24
CA ARG A 51 -15.23 -6.67 -12.25
C ARG A 51 -14.72 -5.25 -12.07
N ILE A 52 -13.47 -5.03 -12.47
CA ILE A 52 -12.83 -3.72 -12.53
C ILE A 52 -13.08 -3.13 -13.91
N HIS A 53 -13.52 -1.87 -13.95
CA HIS A 53 -13.68 -1.10 -15.18
C HIS A 53 -12.47 -0.22 -15.45
N GLU A 54 -12.04 0.52 -14.43
CA GLU A 54 -10.97 1.50 -14.53
C GLU A 54 -10.31 1.66 -13.17
N ILE A 55 -8.99 1.87 -13.17
CA ILE A 55 -8.25 2.33 -12.00
C ILE A 55 -7.63 3.67 -12.38
N THR A 56 -7.97 4.70 -11.64
CA THR A 56 -7.44 6.04 -11.77
C THR A 56 -6.52 6.34 -10.58
N LEU A 57 -5.35 6.87 -10.88
CA LEU A 57 -4.37 7.47 -9.97
C LEU A 57 -4.08 8.89 -10.44
N ASN A 58 -4.05 9.84 -9.51
CA ASN A 58 -3.79 11.24 -9.75
C ASN A 58 -2.47 11.70 -9.12
N PHE A 59 -1.89 12.77 -9.65
CA PHE A 59 -0.59 13.27 -9.18
C PHE A 59 -0.62 13.78 -7.73
N ASP A 60 -1.79 14.16 -7.22
CA ASP A 60 -2.00 14.59 -5.83
C ASP A 60 -2.07 13.42 -4.83
N GLY A 61 -1.97 12.16 -5.31
CA GLY A 61 -2.07 10.97 -4.48
C GLY A 61 -3.50 10.44 -4.29
N SER A 62 -4.50 11.09 -4.89
CA SER A 62 -5.86 10.53 -4.93
C SER A 62 -5.97 9.40 -5.96
N GLY A 63 -6.89 8.47 -5.69
CA GLY A 63 -7.18 7.34 -6.56
C GLY A 63 -8.68 7.06 -6.65
N LEU A 64 -9.06 6.24 -7.63
CA LEU A 64 -10.40 5.67 -7.74
C LEU A 64 -10.37 4.36 -8.52
N CYS A 65 -10.84 3.28 -7.91
CA CYS A 65 -11.12 2.01 -8.56
C CYS A 65 -12.61 1.90 -8.89
N THR A 66 -12.95 2.07 -10.17
CA THR A 66 -14.33 1.91 -10.63
C THR A 66 -14.62 0.42 -10.85
N THR A 67 -15.59 -0.11 -10.11
CA THR A 67 -15.99 -1.52 -10.17
C THR A 67 -17.49 -1.68 -10.38
N SER A 68 -17.92 -2.86 -10.85
CA SER A 68 -19.33 -3.24 -10.90
C SER A 68 -19.53 -4.66 -10.39
N GLY A 69 -20.63 -4.92 -9.70
CA GLY A 69 -20.86 -6.21 -9.04
C GLY A 69 -19.90 -6.43 -7.87
N GLY A 70 -19.85 -7.66 -7.38
CA GLY A 70 -19.15 -7.97 -6.14
C GLY A 70 -19.96 -7.62 -4.89
N ILE A 71 -19.43 -7.98 -3.73
CA ILE A 71 -20.03 -7.62 -2.44
C ILE A 71 -19.51 -6.24 -2.07
N HIS A 72 -20.35 -5.20 -2.25
CA HIS A 72 -19.97 -3.80 -2.02
C HIS A 72 -19.31 -3.55 -0.66
N PHE A 73 -19.79 -4.23 0.40
CA PHE A 73 -19.17 -4.17 1.72
C PHE A 73 -17.69 -4.59 1.69
N MET A 74 -17.38 -5.73 1.06
CA MET A 74 -16.01 -6.24 0.96
C MET A 74 -15.15 -5.34 0.09
N VAL A 75 -15.72 -4.83 -1.00
CA VAL A 75 -15.03 -3.87 -1.88
C VAL A 75 -14.64 -2.64 -1.09
N SER A 76 -15.58 -1.91 -0.49
CA SER A 76 -15.30 -0.69 0.26
C SER A 76 -14.41 -0.90 1.48
N PHE A 77 -14.51 -2.05 2.15
CA PHE A 77 -13.63 -2.35 3.28
C PHE A 77 -12.17 -2.60 2.87
N ALA A 78 -11.95 -3.12 1.65
CA ALA A 78 -10.66 -3.64 1.22
C ALA A 78 -9.61 -2.57 0.93
N GLY A 79 -9.97 -1.33 0.62
CA GLY A 79 -9.02 -0.25 0.29
C GLY A 79 -8.01 -0.05 1.41
N TYR A 80 -8.45 0.55 2.52
CA TYR A 80 -7.59 0.83 3.68
C TYR A 80 -7.07 -0.43 4.38
N ALA A 81 -7.89 -1.47 4.53
CA ALA A 81 -7.42 -2.73 5.10
C ALA A 81 -6.32 -3.37 4.25
N GLY A 82 -6.47 -3.29 2.92
CA GLY A 82 -5.50 -3.76 1.93
C GLY A 82 -4.19 -2.99 2.01
N SER A 83 -4.20 -1.65 2.03
CA SER A 83 -2.98 -0.83 2.17
C SER A 83 -2.13 -1.28 3.36
N ALA A 84 -2.74 -1.46 4.54
CA ALA A 84 -2.03 -1.92 5.74
C ALA A 84 -1.41 -3.32 5.57
N LEU A 85 -2.16 -4.25 4.98
CA LEU A 85 -1.70 -5.62 4.73
C LEU A 85 -0.59 -5.67 3.68
N TRP A 86 -0.68 -4.87 2.62
CA TRP A 86 0.37 -4.73 1.61
C TRP A 86 1.66 -4.18 2.23
N GLY A 87 1.59 -3.10 3.02
CA GLY A 87 2.76 -2.56 3.70
C GLY A 87 3.46 -3.59 4.60
N LEU A 88 2.68 -4.36 5.38
CA LEU A 88 3.18 -5.47 6.18
C LEU A 88 3.86 -6.55 5.32
N LEU A 89 3.21 -6.98 4.24
CA LEU A 89 3.70 -8.03 3.34
C LEU A 89 5.01 -7.61 2.65
N ILE A 90 5.04 -6.40 2.08
CA ILE A 90 6.20 -5.82 1.40
C ILE A 90 7.41 -5.80 2.35
N TYR A 91 7.24 -5.23 3.55
CA TYR A 91 8.32 -5.15 4.52
C TYR A 91 8.82 -6.53 4.92
N ARG A 92 7.91 -7.45 5.24
CA ARG A 92 8.26 -8.80 5.68
C ARG A 92 9.02 -9.55 4.63
N VAL A 93 8.53 -9.56 3.40
CA VAL A 93 9.20 -10.26 2.32
C VAL A 93 10.61 -9.73 2.12
N ALA A 94 10.79 -8.41 2.19
CA ALA A 94 12.12 -7.83 2.11
C ALA A 94 12.99 -8.17 3.35
N ASP A 95 12.44 -8.22 4.56
CA ASP A 95 13.19 -8.54 5.78
C ASP A 95 13.54 -10.04 5.93
N SER A 96 12.58 -10.92 5.69
CA SER A 96 12.61 -12.33 6.12
C SER A 96 12.81 -13.37 5.04
N LEU A 97 12.57 -13.03 3.78
CA LEU A 97 12.60 -14.04 2.72
C LEU A 97 13.97 -14.07 2.03
N SER A 98 14.34 -15.26 1.53
CA SER A 98 15.54 -15.41 0.70
C SER A 98 15.53 -14.40 -0.44
N VAL A 99 16.70 -13.98 -0.95
CA VAL A 99 16.80 -13.02 -2.08
C VAL A 99 15.91 -13.44 -3.27
N ARG A 100 15.72 -14.76 -3.46
CA ARG A 100 14.82 -15.33 -4.48
C ARG A 100 13.35 -14.95 -4.25
N GLN A 101 12.85 -15.13 -3.04
CA GLN A 101 11.46 -14.83 -2.69
C GLN A 101 11.16 -13.31 -2.70
N ALA A 102 12.12 -12.48 -2.27
CA ALA A 102 12.00 -11.03 -2.41
C ALA A 102 11.86 -10.61 -3.89
N ARG A 103 12.66 -11.23 -4.77
CA ARG A 103 12.54 -11.02 -6.23
C ARG A 103 11.19 -11.48 -6.77
N VAL A 104 10.66 -12.63 -6.32
CA VAL A 104 9.35 -13.12 -6.75
C VAL A 104 8.25 -12.11 -6.42
N LEU A 105 8.24 -11.55 -5.20
CA LEU A 105 7.22 -10.57 -4.84
C LEU A 105 7.33 -9.28 -5.66
N VAL A 106 8.56 -8.78 -5.89
CA VAL A 106 8.75 -7.61 -6.77
C VAL A 106 8.24 -7.90 -8.19
N MET A 107 8.48 -9.10 -8.72
CA MET A 107 7.91 -9.52 -10.01
C MET A 107 6.38 -9.59 -9.99
N VAL A 108 5.76 -10.00 -8.87
CA VAL A 108 4.30 -9.95 -8.71
C VAL A 108 3.80 -8.51 -8.77
N PHE A 109 4.44 -7.57 -8.08
CA PHE A 109 4.05 -6.15 -8.14
C PHE A 109 4.22 -5.56 -9.54
N ILE A 110 5.34 -5.84 -10.20
CA ILE A 110 5.55 -5.47 -11.61
C ILE A 110 4.42 -6.04 -12.47
N GLY A 111 4.06 -7.32 -12.28
CA GLY A 111 2.92 -7.94 -12.95
C GLY A 111 1.61 -7.21 -12.68
N MET A 112 1.32 -6.85 -11.43
CA MET A 112 0.13 -6.08 -11.06
C MET A 112 0.09 -4.70 -11.74
N PHE A 113 1.23 -3.98 -11.78
CA PHE A 113 1.32 -2.69 -12.47
C PHE A 113 1.10 -2.85 -13.97
N VAL A 114 1.73 -3.84 -14.60
CA VAL A 114 1.57 -4.10 -16.05
C VAL A 114 0.13 -4.49 -16.38
N VAL A 115 -0.48 -5.38 -15.59
CA VAL A 115 -1.88 -5.79 -15.78
C VAL A 115 -2.80 -4.59 -15.62
N THR A 116 -2.59 -3.75 -14.59
CA THR A 116 -3.38 -2.53 -14.38
C THR A 116 -3.19 -1.55 -15.54
N LEU A 117 -1.95 -1.34 -15.98
CA LEU A 117 -1.63 -0.46 -17.10
C LEU A 117 -2.31 -0.91 -18.40
N ALA A 118 -2.27 -2.20 -18.69
CA ALA A 118 -2.85 -2.75 -19.90
C ALA A 118 -4.39 -2.79 -19.85
N LEU A 119 -4.97 -3.23 -18.73
CA LEU A 119 -6.38 -3.55 -18.64
C LEU A 119 -7.25 -2.42 -18.08
N TRP A 120 -6.72 -1.55 -17.21
CA TRP A 120 -7.55 -0.64 -16.41
C TRP A 120 -7.10 0.82 -16.39
N ALA A 121 -5.88 1.15 -16.82
CA ALA A 121 -5.46 2.55 -16.96
C ALA A 121 -5.98 3.15 -18.28
N ARG A 122 -6.70 4.27 -18.21
CA ARG A 122 -7.24 4.97 -19.39
C ARG A 122 -6.85 6.44 -19.47
N ASN A 123 -6.60 7.07 -18.33
CA ASN A 123 -6.19 8.45 -18.24
C ASN A 123 -4.66 8.61 -18.17
N MET A 124 -4.18 9.74 -18.68
CA MET A 124 -2.76 10.05 -18.79
C MET A 124 -2.02 10.02 -17.43
N PRO A 125 -2.53 10.67 -16.36
CA PRO A 125 -1.84 10.68 -15.06
C PRO A 125 -1.53 9.28 -14.53
N THR A 126 -2.50 8.36 -14.63
CA THR A 126 -2.34 6.98 -14.19
C THR A 126 -1.29 6.24 -14.99
N ILE A 127 -1.25 6.44 -16.31
CA ILE A 127 -0.22 5.84 -17.16
C ILE A 127 1.17 6.33 -16.74
N ILE A 128 1.37 7.64 -16.55
CA ILE A 128 2.65 8.18 -16.06
C ILE A 128 3.02 7.58 -14.71
N ILE A 129 2.08 7.59 -13.76
CA ILE A 129 2.32 7.11 -12.39
C ILE A 129 2.71 5.63 -12.44
N LEU A 130 1.98 4.79 -13.15
CA LEU A 130 2.30 3.36 -13.27
C LEU A 130 3.66 3.13 -13.94
N LEU A 131 4.05 3.94 -14.92
CA LEU A 131 5.39 3.86 -15.52
C LEU A 131 6.50 4.25 -14.53
N ILE A 132 6.27 5.27 -13.70
CA ILE A 132 7.19 5.68 -12.63
C ILE A 132 7.28 4.57 -11.57
N LEU A 133 6.16 4.00 -11.14
CA LEU A 133 6.13 2.87 -10.22
C LEU A 133 6.86 1.66 -10.82
N LEU A 134 6.62 1.33 -12.08
CA LEU A 134 7.36 0.27 -12.77
C LEU A 134 8.87 0.52 -12.71
N ALA A 135 9.32 1.72 -13.07
CA ALA A 135 10.73 2.08 -12.97
C ALA A 135 11.25 1.93 -11.53
N MET A 136 10.49 2.42 -10.53
CA MET A 136 10.85 2.36 -9.11
C MET A 136 11.06 0.94 -8.59
N TYR A 137 10.21 -0.01 -9.01
CA TYR A 137 10.31 -1.42 -8.57
C TYR A 137 11.25 -2.26 -9.45
N ILE A 138 11.47 -1.89 -10.71
CA ILE A 138 12.38 -2.58 -11.63
C ILE A 138 13.84 -2.22 -11.36
N LEU A 139 14.15 -0.94 -11.13
CA LEU A 139 15.51 -0.43 -10.98
C LEU A 139 16.35 -1.22 -9.94
N PRO A 140 15.82 -1.56 -8.75
CA PRO A 140 16.56 -2.31 -7.75
C PRO A 140 16.90 -3.75 -8.18
N LEU A 141 16.20 -4.33 -9.17
CA LEU A 141 16.48 -5.69 -9.68
C LEU A 141 17.72 -5.75 -10.56
N TYR A 142 18.04 -4.68 -11.29
CA TYR A 142 19.13 -4.64 -12.27
C TYR A 142 20.49 -4.34 -11.65
N PHE A 143 20.56 -3.55 -10.58
CA PHE A 143 21.83 -2.98 -10.15
C PHE A 143 22.81 -3.91 -9.42
N SER A 144 22.59 -5.22 -9.30
CA SER A 144 23.42 -6.13 -8.47
C SER A 144 23.62 -5.71 -7.00
N LEU A 145 23.02 -4.60 -6.58
CA LEU A 145 22.99 -4.04 -5.22
C LEU A 145 21.93 -4.77 -4.39
N LYS A 146 22.04 -6.10 -4.27
CA LYS A 146 21.06 -6.97 -3.59
C LYS A 146 20.66 -6.44 -2.20
N LYS A 147 21.59 -5.80 -1.48
CA LYS A 147 21.34 -5.18 -0.17
C LYS A 147 20.59 -3.85 -0.26
N ALA A 148 20.94 -2.97 -1.20
CA ALA A 148 20.26 -1.69 -1.38
C ALA A 148 18.81 -1.90 -1.85
N ALA A 149 18.59 -2.84 -2.77
CA ALA A 149 17.26 -3.21 -3.23
C ALA A 149 16.37 -3.72 -2.09
N LYS A 150 16.92 -4.59 -1.23
CA LYS A 150 16.23 -5.03 -0.03
C LYS A 150 15.82 -3.85 0.86
N TYR A 151 16.76 -2.96 1.19
CA TYR A 151 16.48 -1.83 2.08
C TYR A 151 15.49 -0.84 1.47
N PHE A 152 15.57 -0.62 0.16
CA PHE A 152 14.61 0.21 -0.57
C PHE A 152 13.18 -0.35 -0.47
N ILE A 153 12.99 -1.65 -0.76
CA ILE A 153 11.66 -2.27 -0.65
C ILE A 153 11.17 -2.30 0.81
N GLN A 154 12.06 -2.48 1.79
CA GLN A 154 11.69 -2.34 3.21
C GLN A 154 11.18 -0.92 3.49
N LEU A 155 11.86 0.11 2.98
CA LEU A 155 11.43 1.50 3.15
C LEU A 155 10.07 1.76 2.52
N VAL A 156 9.83 1.27 1.30
CA VAL A 156 8.51 1.32 0.64
C VAL A 156 7.43 0.66 1.50
N GLY A 157 7.69 -0.55 2.01
CA GLY A 157 6.73 -1.28 2.84
C GLY A 157 6.40 -0.56 4.16
N VAL A 158 7.40 0.05 4.82
CA VAL A 158 7.15 0.88 6.00
C VAL A 158 6.37 2.13 5.64
N PHE A 159 6.72 2.80 4.53
CA PHE A 159 6.01 4.01 4.08
C PHE A 159 4.53 3.71 3.85
N VAL A 160 4.21 2.70 3.03
CA VAL A 160 2.83 2.27 2.76
C VAL A 160 2.08 1.93 4.06
N LEU A 161 2.74 1.23 4.99
CA LEU A 161 2.11 0.89 6.27
C LEU A 161 1.86 2.11 7.17
N LEU A 162 2.80 3.06 7.22
CA LEU A 162 2.64 4.28 8.01
C LEU A 162 1.56 5.19 7.41
N ASP A 163 1.51 5.28 6.09
CA ASP A 163 0.49 6.05 5.40
C ASP A 163 -0.89 5.40 5.54
N ALA A 164 -1.00 4.07 5.53
CA ALA A 164 -2.24 3.34 5.84
C ALA A 164 -2.78 3.57 7.27
N ILE A 165 -1.97 4.07 8.20
CA ILE A 165 -2.43 4.50 9.54
C ILE A 165 -3.11 5.88 9.44
N ARG A 166 -2.60 6.75 8.56
CA ARG A 166 -3.02 8.15 8.43
C ARG A 166 -4.14 8.33 7.42
N SER A 167 -4.11 7.60 6.31
CA SER A 167 -5.03 7.78 5.20
C SER A 167 -6.51 7.62 5.57
N PRO A 168 -6.92 6.69 6.48
CA PRO A 168 -8.30 6.63 6.94
C PRO A 168 -8.73 7.86 7.75
N LEU A 169 -7.79 8.55 8.42
CA LEU A 169 -8.10 9.72 9.26
C LEU A 169 -8.52 10.93 8.42
N TYR A 170 -8.16 10.99 7.14
CA TYR A 170 -8.63 12.04 6.23
C TYR A 170 -10.14 11.97 5.96
N LEU A 171 -10.78 10.84 6.23
CA LEU A 171 -12.25 10.71 6.17
C LEU A 171 -12.96 11.40 7.34
N LEU A 172 -12.22 11.89 8.35
CA LEU A 172 -12.76 12.77 9.40
C LEU A 172 -12.93 14.21 8.91
N ASP A 173 -13.42 14.36 7.68
CA ASP A 173 -13.62 15.64 7.00
C ASP A 173 -15.08 16.12 7.04
N GLY A 174 -15.98 15.28 7.57
CA GLY A 174 -17.42 15.56 7.66
C GLY A 174 -18.18 15.41 6.33
N ARG A 175 -17.56 14.84 5.29
CA ARG A 175 -18.19 14.62 3.99
C ARG A 175 -18.72 13.19 3.89
N ASN A 176 -19.92 13.03 3.31
CA ASN A 176 -20.51 11.72 3.04
C ASN A 176 -19.97 11.10 1.73
N LEU A 177 -18.64 11.03 1.59
CA LEU A 177 -17.92 10.59 0.39
C LEU A 177 -16.81 9.60 0.77
N GLY A 178 -16.54 8.63 -0.11
CA GLY A 178 -15.49 7.62 0.09
C GLY A 178 -15.98 6.31 0.72
N ASP A 179 -15.03 5.47 1.09
CA ASP A 179 -15.28 4.11 1.59
C ASP A 179 -16.04 4.08 2.90
N GLY A 180 -15.67 4.95 3.84
CA GLY A 180 -16.28 5.02 5.16
C GLY A 180 -17.76 5.40 5.07
N ALA A 181 -18.08 6.43 4.28
CA ALA A 181 -19.45 6.80 3.96
C ALA A 181 -20.24 5.67 3.25
N THR A 182 -19.59 4.90 2.38
CA THR A 182 -20.22 3.76 1.70
C THR A 182 -20.54 2.63 2.70
N LEU A 183 -19.58 2.27 3.54
CA LEU A 183 -19.77 1.27 4.59
C LEU A 183 -20.81 1.72 5.62
N ALA A 184 -20.85 3.01 5.96
CA ALA A 184 -21.84 3.55 6.87
C ALA A 184 -23.27 3.39 6.33
N LYS A 185 -23.47 3.64 5.03
CA LYS A 185 -24.76 3.41 4.36
C LYS A 185 -25.15 1.93 4.31
N LEU A 186 -24.19 1.03 4.10
CA LEU A 186 -24.43 -0.42 4.00
C LEU A 186 -24.67 -1.10 5.35
N SER A 187 -24.00 -0.63 6.41
CA SER A 187 -24.00 -1.28 7.73
C SER A 187 -24.83 -0.58 8.78
N TYR A 188 -25.28 0.65 8.50
CA TYR A 188 -25.92 1.55 9.47
C TYR A 188 -25.04 1.94 10.68
N LEU A 189 -23.74 1.63 10.62
CA LEU A 189 -22.75 2.08 11.60
C LEU A 189 -22.14 3.41 11.16
N PRO A 190 -21.78 4.31 12.09
CA PRO A 190 -21.18 5.58 11.72
C PRO A 190 -19.79 5.38 11.09
N GLU A 191 -19.39 6.26 10.18
CA GLU A 191 -18.11 6.18 9.46
C GLU A 191 -16.88 6.06 10.39
N ILE A 192 -16.92 6.73 11.55
CA ILE A 192 -15.88 6.65 12.59
C ILE A 192 -15.61 5.21 13.07
N PHE A 193 -16.62 4.34 13.05
CA PHE A 193 -16.45 2.93 13.40
C PHE A 193 -15.50 2.23 12.42
N TRP A 194 -15.69 2.45 11.12
CA TRP A 194 -14.87 1.85 10.07
C TRP A 194 -13.46 2.42 10.04
N ILE A 195 -13.33 3.74 10.22
CA ILE A 195 -12.03 4.41 10.44
C ILE A 195 -11.27 3.77 11.60
N SER A 196 -11.97 3.51 12.71
CA SER A 196 -11.38 2.85 13.89
C SER A 196 -10.93 1.42 13.59
N CYS A 197 -11.72 0.65 12.84
CA CYS A 197 -11.34 -0.70 12.41
C CYS A 197 -10.06 -0.70 11.55
N TRP A 198 -9.98 0.17 10.54
CA TRP A 198 -8.79 0.27 9.69
C TRP A 198 -7.56 0.74 10.47
N PHE A 199 -7.73 1.71 11.37
CA PHE A 199 -6.66 2.15 12.26
C PHE A 199 -6.14 1.00 13.12
N VAL A 200 -7.02 0.20 13.74
CA VAL A 200 -6.64 -0.97 14.54
C VAL A 200 -5.89 -2.00 13.70
N ILE A 201 -6.33 -2.26 12.46
CA ILE A 201 -5.63 -3.18 11.54
C ILE A 201 -4.22 -2.68 11.23
N ALA A 202 -4.07 -1.40 10.90
CA ALA A 202 -2.78 -0.81 10.57
C ALA A 202 -1.82 -0.81 11.77
N ILE A 203 -2.30 -0.48 12.98
CA ILE A 203 -1.52 -0.58 14.21
C ILE A 203 -1.14 -2.02 14.53
N ALA A 204 -2.05 -2.98 14.35
CA ALA A 204 -1.76 -4.39 14.56
C ALA A 204 -0.65 -4.87 13.60
N CYS A 205 -0.70 -4.46 12.34
CA CYS A 205 0.35 -4.74 11.35
C CYS A 205 1.71 -4.17 11.77
N LEU A 206 1.76 -2.91 12.22
CA LEU A 206 2.98 -2.26 12.70
C LEU A 206 3.53 -2.92 13.97
N TYR A 207 2.68 -3.20 14.94
CA TYR A 207 3.06 -3.91 16.16
C TYR A 207 3.64 -5.29 15.84
N ASN A 208 3.06 -5.97 14.86
CA ASN A 208 3.50 -7.29 14.43
C ASN A 208 4.87 -7.25 13.74
N LEU A 209 5.20 -6.18 12.99
CA LEU A 209 6.57 -5.91 12.53
C LEU A 209 7.53 -5.66 13.69
N TRP A 210 7.14 -4.79 14.62
CA TRP A 210 7.94 -4.43 15.80
C TRP A 210 8.31 -5.65 16.65
N ALA A 211 7.32 -6.46 17.02
CA ALA A 211 7.50 -7.66 17.82
C ALA A 211 8.37 -8.72 17.12
N THR A 212 8.27 -8.82 15.79
CA THR A 212 9.12 -9.73 14.99
C THR A 212 10.57 -9.23 14.95
N ALA A 213 10.77 -7.92 14.74
CA ALA A 213 12.10 -7.32 14.68
C ALA A 213 12.83 -7.38 16.03
N LYS A 214 12.10 -7.17 17.14
CA LYS A 214 12.63 -7.29 18.51
C LYS A 214 13.08 -8.72 18.82
N ARG A 215 12.24 -9.73 18.52
CA ARG A 215 12.58 -11.16 18.70
C ARG A 215 13.80 -11.62 17.91
N ARG A 216 14.07 -11.03 16.74
CA ARG A 216 15.26 -11.33 15.92
C ARG A 216 16.53 -10.59 16.36
N SER A 217 16.39 -9.63 17.28
CA SER A 217 17.48 -8.79 17.77
C SER A 217 17.90 -9.13 19.19
N ALA A 218 17.11 -9.97 19.89
CA ALA A 218 17.47 -10.65 21.11
C ALA A 218 18.23 -11.94 20.75
#